data_AF-A0A4V1ZUA1-F1
#
_entry.id   AF-A0A4V1ZUA1-F1
#
_cell.length_a   1.000
_cell.length_b   1.000
_cell.length_c   1.000
_cell.angle_alpha   90.00
_cell.angle_beta   90.00
_cell.angle_gamma   90.00
#
_symmetry.space_group_name_H-M   'P 1'
#
loop_
_entity.id
_entity.type
_entity.pdbx_description
1 polymer ?
#
loop_
_entity_poly.entity_id
_entity_poly.type
_entity_poly.pdbx_seq_one_letter_code
_entity_poly.pdbx_strand_id
1 'polypeptide(L)'
;LYTTPLPALAGQVDVALIAGRHIFGETSGRLVGALICLGLIPTISAMMWIGPRVTVAMGEDMPVLGALARHSSRGVPTAAILLQCAVASLLLLTQSFEAVLDFIQFALTFCSFLTVLGLVKLRITRPDLPRPCRAWGYPLTPLIFLSITLLMMVHLLTVRPFQSLAGCLLMLAGLLLHVLARRQDQEGTRPTSPE
;
A
#
# COMPACT_ATOMS: atom_id res chain seq x y z
N LEU A 1 6.72 -0.27 30.29
CA LEU A 1 5.79 -1.25 30.90
C LEU A 1 5.67 -1.14 32.43
N TYR A 2 6.12 -0.04 33.06
CA TYR A 2 6.03 0.16 34.52
C TYR A 2 4.90 1.12 34.95
N THR A 3 4.25 1.81 34.02
CA THR A 3 3.38 2.96 34.32
C THR A 3 1.90 2.75 33.95
N THR A 4 1.59 1.76 33.12
CA THR A 4 0.23 1.48 32.64
C THR A 4 -0.05 -0.02 32.69
N PRO A 5 -1.12 -0.48 33.36
CA PRO A 5 -1.45 -1.91 33.39
C PRO A 5 -1.83 -2.41 31.98
N LEU A 6 -1.21 -3.51 31.52
CA LEU A 6 -1.48 -4.19 30.24
C LEU A 6 -2.98 -4.35 29.92
N PRO A 7 -3.86 -4.75 30.86
CA PRO A 7 -5.28 -4.90 30.57
C PRO A 7 -5.98 -3.60 30.21
N ALA A 8 -5.47 -2.44 30.64
CA ALA A 8 -6.06 -1.13 30.29
C ALA A 8 -5.65 -0.64 28.89
N LEU A 9 -4.62 -1.23 28.28
CA LEU A 9 -4.15 -0.90 26.92
C LEU A 9 -4.68 -1.89 25.87
N ALA A 10 -5.08 -3.08 26.28
CA ALA A 10 -5.55 -4.13 25.38
C ALA A 10 -6.86 -3.71 24.69
N GLY A 11 -6.86 -3.74 23.35
CA GLY A 11 -8.05 -3.44 22.53
C GLY A 11 -8.43 -1.95 22.46
N GLN A 12 -7.58 -1.04 22.94
CA GLN A 12 -7.83 0.39 22.89
C GLN A 12 -7.07 1.02 21.72
N VAL A 13 -7.76 1.80 20.90
CA VAL A 13 -7.15 2.54 19.77
C VAL A 13 -6.31 3.72 20.29
N ASP A 14 -6.73 4.32 21.41
CA ASP A 14 -6.11 5.53 21.99
C ASP A 14 -5.01 5.20 23.02
N VAL A 15 -4.14 4.25 22.70
CA VAL A 15 -3.06 3.74 23.59
C VAL A 15 -2.19 4.88 24.14
N ALA A 16 -1.85 5.85 23.29
CA ALA A 16 -0.99 6.97 23.66
C ALA A 16 -1.66 7.94 24.64
N LEU A 17 -2.96 8.19 24.50
CA LEU A 17 -3.72 9.04 25.41
C LEU A 17 -3.89 8.37 26.78
N ILE A 18 -4.18 7.07 26.79
CA ILE A 18 -4.30 6.27 28.01
C ILE A 18 -2.96 6.21 28.76
N ALA A 19 -1.86 5.97 28.03
CA ALA A 19 -0.52 6.00 28.59
C ALA A 19 -0.15 7.39 29.15
N GLY A 20 -0.44 8.47 28.40
CA GLY A 20 -0.19 9.83 28.86
C GLY A 20 -0.95 10.16 30.15
N ARG A 21 -2.24 9.82 30.21
CA ARG A 21 -3.07 10.01 31.42
C ARG A 21 -2.49 9.33 32.65
N HIS A 22 -1.96 8.13 32.51
CA HIS A 22 -1.40 7.36 33.62
C HIS A 22 -0.04 7.85 34.09
N ILE A 23 0.79 8.42 33.20
CA ILE A 23 2.15 8.87 33.57
C ILE A 23 2.13 10.26 34.22
N PHE A 24 1.37 11.21 33.67
CA PHE A 24 1.44 12.62 34.06
C PHE A 24 0.06 13.25 34.36
N GLY A 25 -1.00 12.44 34.48
CA GLY A 25 -2.36 12.91 34.79
C GLY A 25 -3.15 13.38 33.58
N GLU A 26 -4.40 13.82 33.78
CA GLU A 26 -5.37 14.01 32.70
C GLU A 26 -5.00 15.11 31.69
N THR A 27 -4.39 16.21 32.17
CA THR A 27 -3.94 17.33 31.33
C THR A 27 -2.89 16.90 30.30
N SER A 28 -1.96 16.04 30.71
CA SER A 28 -0.89 15.54 29.83
C SER A 28 -1.43 14.61 28.74
N GLY A 29 -2.43 13.77 29.05
CA GLY A 29 -3.06 12.90 28.07
C GLY A 29 -3.74 13.68 26.95
N ARG A 30 -4.36 14.82 27.28
CA ARG A 30 -4.94 15.74 26.28
C ARG A 30 -3.85 16.40 25.43
N LEU A 31 -2.75 16.83 26.04
CA LEU A 31 -1.62 17.43 25.31
C LEU A 31 -1.00 16.43 24.33
N VAL A 32 -0.75 15.19 24.77
CA VAL A 32 -0.22 14.12 23.92
C VAL A 32 -1.18 13.80 22.78
N GLY A 33 -2.49 13.69 23.07
CA GLY A 33 -3.51 13.51 22.04
C GLY A 33 -3.50 14.65 21.01
N ALA A 34 -3.41 15.90 21.46
CA ALA A 34 -3.34 17.06 20.57
C ALA A 34 -2.09 17.04 19.67
N LEU A 35 -0.93 16.65 20.20
CA LEU A 35 0.31 16.52 19.42
C LEU A 35 0.19 15.42 18.36
N ILE A 36 -0.43 14.29 18.68
CA ILE A 36 -0.68 13.20 17.71
C ILE A 36 -1.63 13.68 16.61
N CYS A 37 -2.74 14.33 16.98
CA CYS A 37 -3.66 14.92 16.00
C CYS A 37 -2.95 15.92 15.07
N LEU A 38 -2.08 16.77 15.63
CA LEU A 38 -1.30 17.74 14.86
C LEU A 38 -0.31 17.04 13.92
N GLY A 39 0.26 15.90 14.30
CA GLY A 39 1.13 15.07 13.46
C GLY A 39 0.40 14.32 12.35
N LEU A 40 -0.86 13.93 12.56
CA LEU A 40 -1.65 13.22 11.54
C LEU A 40 -2.03 14.11 10.35
N ILE A 41 -2.29 15.40 10.58
CA ILE A 41 -2.64 16.37 9.54
C ILE A 41 -1.61 16.43 8.40
N PRO A 42 -0.30 16.67 8.66
CA PRO A 42 0.71 16.72 7.61
C PRO A 42 0.94 15.35 6.96
N THR A 43 0.82 14.25 7.71
CA THR A 43 0.96 12.89 7.16
C THR A 43 -0.13 12.57 6.14
N ILE A 44 -1.40 12.85 6.46
CA ILE A 44 -2.53 12.65 5.54
C ILE A 44 -2.38 13.56 4.32
N SER A 45 -1.97 14.82 4.54
CA SER A 45 -1.71 15.75 3.44
C SER A 45 -0.65 15.18 2.48
N ALA A 46 0.50 14.72 2.98
CA ALA A 46 1.55 14.13 2.13
C ALA A 46 1.05 12.90 1.35
N MET A 47 0.27 12.01 2.00
CA MET A 47 -0.30 10.82 1.35
C MET A 47 -1.31 11.16 0.25
N MET A 48 -2.03 12.28 0.38
CA MET A 48 -2.94 12.78 -0.66
C MET A 48 -2.19 13.18 -1.95
N TRP A 49 -0.93 13.63 -1.85
CA TRP A 49 -0.12 13.98 -3.02
C TRP A 49 0.56 12.79 -3.68
N ILE A 50 0.91 11.76 -2.91
CA ILE A 50 1.63 10.58 -3.40
C ILE A 50 0.70 9.62 -4.12
N GLY A 51 -0.50 9.36 -3.56
CA GLY A 51 -1.43 8.36 -4.09
C GLY A 51 -1.83 8.56 -5.56
N PRO A 52 -2.21 9.78 -6.01
CA PRO A 52 -2.67 9.99 -7.39
C PRO A 52 -1.57 9.76 -8.43
N ARG A 53 -0.29 9.93 -8.05
CA ARG A 53 0.84 9.70 -8.97
C ARG A 53 0.95 8.25 -9.42
N VAL A 54 0.63 7.32 -8.52
CA VAL A 54 0.61 5.88 -8.86
C VAL A 54 -0.51 5.60 -9.85
N THR A 55 -1.71 6.15 -9.60
CA THR A 55 -2.88 5.95 -10.46
C THR A 55 -2.70 6.58 -11.85
N VAL A 56 -2.05 7.74 -11.94
CA VAL A 56 -1.70 8.38 -13.22
C VAL A 56 -0.70 7.54 -13.98
N ALA A 57 0.39 7.10 -13.35
CA ALA A 57 1.37 6.22 -14.00
C ALA A 57 0.72 4.92 -14.50
N MET A 58 -0.17 4.32 -13.70
CA MET A 58 -0.96 3.16 -14.15
C MET A 58 -1.87 3.48 -15.35
N GLY A 59 -2.44 4.68 -15.41
CA GLY A 59 -3.27 5.13 -16.54
C GLY A 59 -2.48 5.47 -17.80
N GLU A 60 -1.21 5.87 -17.67
CA GLU A 60 -0.29 6.07 -18.79
C GLU A 60 0.19 4.72 -19.37
N ASP A 61 0.43 3.72 -18.50
CA ASP A 61 0.85 2.37 -18.91
C ASP A 61 -0.29 1.51 -19.47
N MET A 62 -1.56 1.83 -19.17
CA MET A 62 -2.73 1.03 -19.58
C MET A 62 -3.78 1.87 -20.30
N PRO A 63 -4.08 1.62 -21.59
CA PRO A 63 -5.07 2.40 -22.33
C PRO A 63 -6.48 2.33 -21.73
N VAL A 64 -6.82 1.23 -21.05
CA VAL A 64 -8.11 1.03 -20.34
C VAL A 64 -8.31 2.03 -19.21
N LEU A 65 -7.21 2.47 -18.57
CA LEU A 65 -7.23 3.46 -17.49
C LEU A 65 -6.81 4.85 -17.97
N GLY A 66 -6.70 5.09 -19.28
CA GLY A 66 -6.25 6.36 -19.85
C GLY A 66 -7.09 7.58 -19.44
N ALA A 67 -8.34 7.37 -19.01
CA ALA A 67 -9.17 8.41 -18.41
C ALA A 67 -8.63 8.94 -17.06
N LEU A 68 -7.92 8.11 -16.29
CA LEU A 68 -7.34 8.46 -14.99
C LEU A 68 -6.00 9.19 -15.15
N ALA A 69 -5.30 9.01 -16.26
CA ALA A 69 -4.11 9.77 -16.63
C ALA A 69 -4.41 11.17 -17.17
N ARG A 70 -5.69 11.54 -17.34
CA ARG A 70 -6.07 12.87 -17.83
C ARG A 70 -5.75 13.93 -16.79
N HIS A 71 -4.91 14.88 -17.18
CA HIS A 71 -4.61 16.06 -16.38
C HIS A 71 -5.62 17.18 -16.67
N SER A 72 -6.03 17.90 -15.62
CA SER A 72 -6.79 19.14 -15.75
C SER A 72 -5.91 20.26 -16.34
N SER A 73 -6.50 21.39 -16.72
CA SER A 73 -5.78 22.55 -17.28
C SER A 73 -4.67 23.11 -16.38
N ARG A 74 -4.70 22.79 -15.08
CA ARG A 74 -3.69 23.16 -14.08
C ARG A 74 -2.62 22.08 -13.83
N GLY A 75 -2.57 21.02 -14.65
CA GLY A 75 -1.63 19.90 -14.50
C GLY A 75 -1.95 18.97 -13.33
N VAL A 76 -3.14 19.08 -12.73
CA VAL A 76 -3.58 18.26 -11.59
C VAL A 76 -4.43 17.09 -12.08
N PRO A 77 -4.13 15.84 -11.68
CA PRO A 77 -4.91 14.66 -12.05
C PRO A 77 -6.18 14.55 -11.18
N THR A 78 -7.20 15.33 -11.52
CA THR A 78 -8.45 15.44 -10.74
C THR A 78 -9.20 14.10 -10.65
N ALA A 79 -9.22 13.32 -11.73
CA ALA A 79 -9.89 12.01 -11.76
C ALA A 79 -9.23 11.01 -10.79
N ALA A 80 -7.89 10.97 -10.74
CA ALA A 80 -7.15 10.09 -9.83
C ALA A 80 -7.36 10.48 -8.36
N ILE A 81 -7.38 11.79 -8.05
CA ILE A 81 -7.65 12.29 -6.69
C ILE A 81 -9.08 11.92 -6.27
N LEU A 82 -10.07 12.15 -7.13
CA LEU A 82 -11.47 11.82 -6.84
C LEU A 82 -11.64 10.32 -6.60
N LEU A 83 -11.00 9.47 -7.41
CA LEU A 83 -11.03 8.02 -7.22
C LEU A 83 -10.42 7.62 -5.87
N GLN A 84 -9.23 8.15 -5.53
CA GLN A 84 -8.59 7.89 -4.25
C GLN A 84 -9.48 8.31 -3.07
N CYS A 85 -10.05 9.51 -3.11
CA CYS A 85 -10.97 9.99 -2.09
C CYS A 85 -12.24 9.13 -1.98
N ALA A 86 -12.79 8.67 -3.10
CA ALA A 86 -13.96 7.80 -3.13
C ALA A 86 -13.66 6.44 -2.49
N VAL A 87 -12.55 5.79 -2.87
CA VAL A 87 -12.14 4.50 -2.30
C VAL A 87 -11.83 4.64 -0.81
N ALA A 88 -11.11 5.69 -0.41
CA ALA A 88 -10.79 5.94 1.00
C ALA A 88 -12.06 6.15 1.83
N SER A 89 -13.00 6.97 1.34
CA SER A 89 -14.29 7.21 2.00
C SER A 89 -15.12 5.93 2.12
N LEU A 90 -15.16 5.12 1.06
CA LEU A 90 -15.88 3.85 1.06
C LEU A 90 -15.32 2.88 2.11
N LEU A 91 -13.99 2.75 2.18
CA LEU A 91 -13.33 1.88 3.15
C LEU A 91 -13.58 2.34 4.58
N LEU A 92 -13.49 3.65 4.84
CA LEU A 92 -13.77 4.25 6.15
C LEU A 92 -15.22 4.04 6.61
N LEU A 93 -16.18 4.06 5.68
CA LEU A 93 -17.59 3.84 5.99
C LEU A 93 -17.95 2.36 6.21
N THR A 94 -17.21 1.45 5.56
CA THR A 94 -17.59 0.02 5.50
C THR A 94 -16.81 -0.86 6.48
N GLN A 95 -15.57 -0.49 6.83
CA GLN A 95 -14.66 -1.35 7.59
C GLN A 95 -14.23 -0.71 8.90
N SER A 96 -14.04 -1.55 9.93
CA SER A 96 -13.40 -1.12 11.18
C SER A 96 -11.96 -0.70 10.95
N PHE A 97 -11.44 0.23 11.76
CA PHE A 97 -10.05 0.70 11.69
C PHE A 97 -9.02 -0.44 11.68
N GLU A 98 -9.15 -1.41 12.60
CA GLU A 98 -8.27 -2.59 12.63
C GLU A 98 -8.28 -3.35 11.30
N ALA A 99 -9.47 -3.55 10.72
CA ALA A 99 -9.59 -4.27 9.45
C ALA A 99 -8.96 -3.55 8.27
N VAL A 100 -9.05 -2.22 8.23
CA VAL A 100 -8.38 -1.40 7.21
C VAL A 100 -6.86 -1.50 7.38
N LEU A 101 -6.36 -1.44 8.61
CA LEU A 101 -4.93 -1.59 8.90
C LEU A 101 -4.41 -2.97 8.49
N ASP A 102 -5.10 -4.04 8.88
CA ASP A 102 -4.72 -5.41 8.54
C ASP A 102 -4.69 -5.62 7.02
N PHE A 103 -5.69 -5.08 6.31
CA PHE A 103 -5.76 -5.12 4.85
C PHE A 103 -4.58 -4.39 4.19
N ILE A 104 -4.29 -3.15 4.61
CA ILE A 104 -3.18 -2.36 4.06
C ILE A 104 -1.84 -3.03 4.37
N GLN A 105 -1.66 -3.52 5.60
CA GLN A 105 -0.46 -4.23 6.02
C GLN A 105 -0.21 -5.47 5.16
N PHE A 106 -1.26 -6.25 4.90
CA PHE A 106 -1.16 -7.41 4.03
C PHE A 106 -0.78 -7.01 2.60
N ALA A 107 -1.48 -6.03 2.02
CA ALA A 107 -1.24 -5.57 0.65
C ALA A 107 0.20 -5.03 0.46
N LEU A 108 0.69 -4.22 1.40
CA LEU A 108 2.06 -3.68 1.36
C LEU A 108 3.11 -4.77 1.53
N THR A 109 2.88 -5.71 2.45
CA THR A 109 3.78 -6.84 2.71
C THR A 109 3.91 -7.72 1.46
N PHE A 110 2.78 -8.03 0.83
CA PHE A 110 2.75 -8.82 -0.39
C PHE A 110 3.41 -8.10 -1.58
N CYS A 111 3.11 -6.81 -1.78
CA CYS A 111 3.75 -6.01 -2.82
C CYS A 111 5.28 -5.94 -2.63
N SER A 112 5.73 -5.78 -1.38
CA SER A 112 7.15 -5.79 -1.03
C SER A 112 7.79 -7.15 -1.29
N PHE A 113 7.10 -8.24 -0.95
CA PHE A 113 7.53 -9.61 -1.25
C PHE A 113 7.75 -9.82 -2.76
N LEU A 114 6.76 -9.44 -3.59
CA LEU A 114 6.87 -9.53 -5.04
C LEU A 114 7.99 -8.66 -5.61
N THR A 115 8.18 -7.46 -5.06
CA THR A 115 9.25 -6.55 -5.49
C THR A 115 10.63 -7.18 -5.25
N VAL A 116 10.87 -7.75 -4.07
CA VAL A 116 12.13 -8.43 -3.74
C VAL A 116 12.30 -9.73 -4.52
N LEU A 117 11.22 -10.49 -4.73
CA LEU A 117 11.26 -11.66 -5.60
C LEU A 117 11.60 -11.29 -7.05
N GLY A 118 11.02 -10.20 -7.55
CA GLY A 118 11.32 -9.62 -8.87
C GLY A 118 12.79 -9.19 -8.98
N LEU A 119 13.35 -8.59 -7.94
CA LEU A 119 14.76 -8.24 -7.86
C LEU A 119 15.66 -9.49 -7.98
N VAL A 120 15.35 -10.56 -7.25
CA VAL A 120 16.09 -11.83 -7.32
C VAL A 120 15.95 -12.46 -8.73
N LYS A 121 14.74 -12.51 -9.29
CA LYS A 121 14.48 -13.03 -10.63
C LYS A 121 15.21 -12.23 -11.72
N LEU A 122 15.19 -10.90 -11.64
CA LEU A 122 15.89 -10.02 -12.59
C LEU A 122 17.41 -10.23 -12.51
N ARG A 123 17.92 -10.58 -11.33
CA ARG A 123 19.34 -10.88 -11.12
C ARG A 123 19.78 -12.20 -11.72
N ILE A 124 18.90 -13.20 -11.76
CA ILE A 124 19.13 -14.47 -12.46
C ILE A 124 18.97 -14.31 -13.97
N THR A 125 17.95 -13.56 -14.41
CA THR A 125 17.57 -13.47 -15.83
C THR A 125 18.45 -12.52 -16.64
N ARG A 126 18.92 -11.43 -16.04
CA ARG A 126 19.75 -10.41 -16.72
C ARG A 126 20.95 -10.02 -15.86
N PRO A 127 21.99 -10.86 -15.82
CA PRO A 127 23.18 -10.60 -15.02
C PRO A 127 24.01 -9.41 -15.55
N ASP A 128 24.00 -9.17 -16.86
CA ASP A 128 24.93 -8.24 -17.54
C ASP A 128 24.53 -6.75 -17.51
N LEU A 129 23.41 -6.40 -16.88
CA LEU A 129 23.00 -5.00 -16.74
C LEU A 129 23.99 -4.22 -15.87
N PRO A 130 24.39 -2.98 -16.25
CA PRO A 130 25.20 -2.12 -15.39
C PRO A 130 24.41 -1.78 -14.12
N ARG A 131 24.96 -2.09 -12.94
CA ARG A 131 24.31 -1.90 -11.64
C ARG A 131 25.09 -0.87 -10.80
N PRO A 132 24.65 0.41 -10.77
CA PRO A 132 25.31 1.46 -10.00
C PRO A 132 25.32 1.21 -8.48
N CYS A 133 24.29 0.54 -7.96
CA CYS A 133 24.19 0.16 -6.56
C CYS A 133 23.99 -1.35 -6.42
N ARG A 134 24.78 -1.99 -5.56
CA ARG A 134 24.61 -3.40 -5.17
C ARG A 134 24.09 -3.46 -3.74
N ALA A 135 23.07 -4.28 -3.50
CA ALA A 135 22.60 -4.56 -2.14
C ALA A 135 23.73 -5.20 -1.32
N TRP A 136 24.06 -4.61 -0.17
CA TRP A 136 25.05 -5.13 0.76
C TRP A 136 24.57 -6.47 1.35
N GLY A 137 25.46 -7.47 1.40
CA GLY A 137 25.14 -8.82 1.89
C GLY A 137 24.35 -9.70 0.91
N TYR A 138 24.32 -9.36 -0.39
CA TYR A 138 23.72 -10.24 -1.40
C TYR A 138 24.51 -11.56 -1.54
N PRO A 139 23.85 -12.74 -1.61
CA PRO A 139 22.41 -12.99 -1.73
C PRO A 139 21.67 -13.25 -0.40
N LEU A 140 22.35 -13.16 0.75
CA LEU A 140 21.77 -13.53 2.04
C LEU A 140 20.67 -12.54 2.47
N THR A 141 20.89 -11.24 2.31
CA THR A 141 19.94 -10.20 2.75
C THR A 141 18.55 -10.33 2.09
N PRO A 142 18.42 -10.48 0.75
CA PRO A 142 17.11 -10.68 0.13
C PRO A 142 16.45 -12.00 0.54
N LEU A 143 17.21 -13.07 0.76
CA LEU A 143 16.66 -14.38 1.09
C LEU A 143 16.09 -14.41 2.51
N ILE A 144 16.79 -13.78 3.47
CA ILE A 144 16.29 -13.57 4.84
C ILE A 144 15.02 -12.72 4.81
N PHE A 145 15.03 -11.60 4.08
CA PHE A 145 13.84 -10.76 3.93
C PHE A 145 12.67 -11.56 3.37
N LEU A 146 12.87 -12.28 2.27
CA LEU A 146 11.84 -13.10 1.64
C LEU A 146 11.25 -14.12 2.62
N SER A 147 12.10 -14.75 3.42
CA SER A 147 11.70 -15.77 4.41
C SER A 147 10.87 -15.16 5.54
N ILE A 148 11.31 -14.03 6.11
CA ILE A 148 10.58 -13.34 7.19
C ILE A 148 9.25 -12.79 6.67
N THR A 149 9.25 -12.17 5.49
CA THR A 149 8.04 -11.63 4.86
C THR A 149 7.05 -12.76 4.56
N LEU A 150 7.52 -13.92 4.09
CA LEU A 150 6.67 -15.09 3.87
C LEU A 150 6.06 -15.61 5.17
N LEU A 151 6.86 -15.75 6.23
CA LEU A 151 6.37 -16.17 7.55
C LEU A 151 5.32 -15.19 8.09
N MET A 152 5.58 -13.88 7.99
CA MET A 152 4.65 -12.85 8.44
C MET A 152 3.34 -12.92 7.64
N MET A 153 3.43 -13.11 6.32
CA MET A 153 2.28 -13.23 5.44
C MET A 153 1.44 -14.47 5.77
N VAL A 154 2.07 -15.64 5.96
CA VAL A 154 1.39 -16.87 6.40
C VAL A 154 0.72 -16.68 7.76
N HIS A 155 1.39 -15.99 8.69
CA HIS A 155 0.80 -15.69 9.99
C HIS A 155 -0.46 -14.81 9.86
N LEU A 156 -0.39 -13.75 9.05
CA LEU A 156 -1.55 -12.88 8.78
C LEU A 156 -2.71 -13.67 8.14
N LEU A 157 -2.43 -14.61 7.23
CA LEU A 157 -3.46 -15.50 6.66
C LEU A 157 -4.17 -16.33 7.74
N THR A 158 -3.42 -16.84 8.72
CA THR A 158 -3.99 -17.68 9.78
C THR A 158 -4.80 -16.90 10.81
N VAL A 159 -4.38 -15.67 11.13
CA VAL A 159 -5.04 -14.85 12.17
C VAL A 159 -6.26 -14.12 11.63
N ARG A 160 -6.19 -13.59 10.39
CA ARG A 160 -7.28 -12.81 9.78
C ARG A 160 -7.52 -13.22 8.31
N PRO A 161 -8.16 -14.38 8.07
CA PRO A 161 -8.28 -14.94 6.72
C PRO A 161 -9.10 -14.06 5.77
N PHE A 162 -10.14 -13.37 6.26
CA PHE A 162 -11.02 -12.56 5.42
C PHE A 162 -10.31 -11.34 4.80
N GLN A 163 -9.53 -10.61 5.59
CA GLN A 163 -8.80 -9.42 5.12
C GLN A 163 -7.65 -9.82 4.20
N SER A 164 -6.97 -10.93 4.51
CA SER A 164 -5.92 -11.47 3.65
C SER A 164 -6.47 -11.93 2.30
N LEU A 165 -7.64 -12.59 2.29
CA LEU A 165 -8.33 -12.98 1.05
C LEU A 165 -8.72 -11.75 0.24
N ALA A 166 -9.26 -10.70 0.87
CA ALA A 166 -9.58 -9.44 0.20
C ALA A 166 -8.34 -8.79 -0.43
N GLY A 167 -7.20 -8.79 0.27
CA GLY A 167 -5.94 -8.31 -0.28
C GLY A 167 -5.44 -9.16 -1.45
N CYS A 168 -5.58 -10.48 -1.37
CA CYS A 168 -5.24 -11.39 -2.46
C CYS A 168 -6.15 -11.20 -3.68
N LEU A 169 -7.47 -11.01 -3.46
CA LEU A 169 -8.44 -10.70 -4.50
C LEU A 169 -8.14 -9.37 -5.18
N LEU A 170 -7.80 -8.33 -4.42
CA LEU A 170 -7.41 -7.05 -4.99
C LEU A 170 -6.17 -7.21 -5.89
N MET A 171 -5.20 -8.01 -5.47
CA MET A 171 -4.01 -8.31 -6.25
C MET A 171 -4.32 -9.07 -7.54
N LEU A 172 -5.20 -10.07 -7.46
CA LEU A 172 -5.67 -10.84 -8.61
C LEU A 172 -6.44 -9.96 -9.59
N ALA A 173 -7.29 -9.05 -9.07
CA ALA A 173 -7.96 -8.05 -9.89
C ALA A 173 -6.97 -7.15 -10.64
N GLY A 174 -5.90 -6.69 -9.97
CA GLY A 174 -4.82 -5.94 -10.61
C GLY A 174 -4.13 -6.72 -11.73
N LEU A 175 -3.85 -8.01 -11.51
CA LEU A 175 -3.26 -8.88 -12.53
C LEU A 175 -4.19 -9.11 -13.71
N LEU A 176 -5.48 -9.36 -13.45
CA LEU A 176 -6.50 -9.54 -14.48
C LEU A 176 -6.65 -8.28 -15.33
N LEU A 177 -6.72 -7.10 -14.71
CA LEU A 177 -6.75 -5.82 -15.41
C LEU A 177 -5.52 -5.64 -16.32
N HIS A 178 -4.33 -5.97 -15.81
CA HIS A 178 -3.11 -5.89 -16.62
C HIS A 178 -3.11 -6.87 -17.80
N VAL A 179 -3.61 -8.10 -17.63
CA VAL A 179 -3.73 -9.07 -18.73
C VAL A 179 -4.76 -8.62 -19.77
N LEU A 180 -5.91 -8.10 -19.34
CA LEU A 180 -6.95 -7.59 -20.23
C LEU A 180 -6.47 -6.37 -21.01
N ALA A 181 -5.79 -5.43 -20.34
CA ALA A 181 -5.20 -4.26 -20.99
C ALA A 181 -4.17 -4.66 -22.06
N ARG A 182 -3.31 -5.66 -21.77
CA ARG A 182 -2.35 -6.19 -22.75
C ARG A 182 -3.01 -6.89 -23.95
N ARG A 183 -4.17 -7.51 -23.77
CA ARG A 183 -4.91 -8.15 -24.87
C ARG A 183 -5.49 -7.13 -25.84
N GLN A 184 -6.00 -6.01 -25.32
CA GLN A 184 -6.56 -4.94 -26.16
C GLN A 184 -5.47 -4.20 -26.97
N ASP A 185 -4.27 -4.04 -26.39
CA ASP A 185 -3.12 -3.46 -27.10
C ASP A 185 -2.68 -4.31 -28.31
N GLN A 186 -2.86 -5.64 -28.22
CA GLN A 186 -2.59 -6.58 -29.32
C GLN A 186 -3.71 -6.63 -30.36
N GLU A 187 -4.97 -6.32 -30.00
CA GLU A 187 -6.08 -6.24 -30.96
C GLU A 187 -6.09 -4.94 -31.77
N GLY A 188 -5.61 -3.83 -31.19
CA GLY A 188 -5.49 -2.53 -31.87
C GLY A 188 -4.35 -2.41 -32.90
N THR A 189 -3.42 -3.37 -32.94
CA THR A 189 -2.27 -3.40 -33.86
C THR A 189 -2.47 -4.31 -35.07
N ARG A 190 -3.69 -4.79 -35.37
CA ARG A 190 -3.94 -5.41 -36.68
C ARG A 190 -3.84 -4.32 -37.76
N PRO A 191 -2.85 -4.37 -38.67
CA PRO A 191 -2.81 -3.45 -39.79
C PRO A 191 -4.05 -3.70 -40.64
N THR A 192 -4.90 -2.69 -40.77
CA THR A 192 -5.81 -2.61 -41.91
C THR A 192 -4.93 -2.56 -43.15
N SER A 193 -4.81 -3.70 -43.83
CA SER A 193 -4.25 -3.77 -45.17
C SER A 193 -4.95 -2.73 -46.05
N PRO A 194 -4.25 -1.76 -46.66
CA PRO A 194 -4.83 -1.01 -47.75
C PRO A 194 -4.96 -1.97 -48.94
N GLU A 195 -6.19 -2.16 -49.42
CA GLU A 195 -6.43 -2.61 -50.80
C GLU A 195 -6.28 -1.44 -51.77
#